data_AF-A0AA47MZ84-F1
#
_entry.id   AF-A0AA47MZ84-F1
#
_cell.length_a   1.000
_cell.length_b   1.000
_cell.length_c   1.000
_cell.angle_alpha   90.00
_cell.angle_beta   90.00
_cell.angle_gamma   90.00
#
_symmetry.space_group_name_H-M   'P 1'
#
loop_
_entity.id
_entity.type
_entity.pdbx_description
1 polymer ?
#
loop_
_entity_poly.entity_id
_entity_poly.type
_entity_poly.pdbx_seq_one_letter_code
_entity_poly.pdbx_strand_id
1 'polypeptide(L)'
;METLEKEDIVNVLLQKAFHSFSYSAKLATKERGRPLPKIKVTKSNGNVSVVSATWFARYAWLTGSITSNRLYCWPCLLMNNSKSPTWAVHGFTDVKNLDRATKRQVSRSRTMPIDQVVDEGVRLQIQKHNAKVRGNREVVKRLLDATAYLGMQELSFRGHDEGENSDNKGNYRELVEVIAQYDRVLAEHMESSTVFTGMSKTIQNDLITAIHSSIKTEIKKELNRTPFFSWQIDKTTDINIHSCLSSCAMLMTMVPFRNAS
;
A
#
# COMPACT_ATOMS: atom_id res chain seq x y z
N MET A 1 -35.74 8.11 -4.14
CA MET A 1 -35.04 9.29 -3.59
C MET A 1 -35.65 9.64 -2.24
N GLU A 2 -35.60 8.70 -1.29
CA GLU A 2 -36.18 8.84 0.05
C GLU A 2 -35.68 7.64 0.86
N THR A 3 -34.71 7.83 1.76
CA THR A 3 -34.37 6.97 2.93
C THR A 3 -33.02 7.32 3.58
N LEU A 4 -32.13 8.08 2.94
CA LEU A 4 -30.82 8.45 3.51
C LEU A 4 -30.82 9.67 4.45
N GLU A 5 -31.99 10.23 4.80
CA GLU A 5 -32.10 11.31 5.78
C GLU A 5 -32.05 10.84 7.26
N LYS A 6 -32.00 9.52 7.55
CA LYS A 6 -32.32 9.02 8.90
C LYS A 6 -31.19 8.38 9.71
N GLU A 7 -29.94 8.38 9.25
CA GLU A 7 -28.84 7.82 10.06
C GLU A 7 -28.06 8.90 10.82
N ASP A 8 -28.11 8.80 12.15
CA ASP A 8 -27.38 9.63 13.10
C ASP A 8 -25.89 9.30 13.02
N ILE A 9 -25.17 9.99 12.14
CA ILE A 9 -23.72 9.79 11.94
C ILE A 9 -22.92 10.00 13.22
N VAL A 10 -23.38 10.83 14.16
CA VAL A 10 -22.71 11.00 15.45
C VAL A 10 -22.80 9.70 16.25
N ASN A 11 -23.96 9.04 16.25
CA ASN A 11 -24.13 7.74 16.90
C ASN A 11 -23.25 6.65 16.25
N VAL A 12 -23.13 6.66 14.91
CA VAL A 12 -22.23 5.73 14.19
C VAL A 12 -20.77 5.96 14.58
N LEU A 13 -20.33 7.22 14.66
CA LEU A 13 -18.96 7.59 15.06
C LEU A 13 -18.63 7.24 16.51
N LEU A 14 -19.63 7.20 17.40
CA LEU A 14 -19.46 6.75 18.79
C LEU A 14 -19.26 5.23 18.89
N GLN A 15 -19.85 4.46 17.96
CA GLN A 15 -19.72 3.00 17.93
C GLN A 15 -18.48 2.54 17.16
N LYS A 16 -18.09 3.28 16.12
CA LYS A 16 -16.97 2.93 15.24
C LYS A 16 -16.10 4.15 14.97
N ALA A 17 -14.82 4.05 15.28
CA ALA A 17 -13.88 5.15 15.12
C ALA A 17 -13.71 5.55 13.64
N PHE A 18 -13.71 6.86 13.36
CA PHE A 18 -13.66 7.41 12.00
C PHE A 18 -12.49 6.90 11.16
N HIS A 19 -11.31 6.68 11.76
CA HIS A 19 -10.13 6.17 11.05
C HIS A 19 -10.34 4.78 10.43
N SER A 20 -11.27 3.98 10.98
CA SER A 20 -11.60 2.63 10.51
C SER A 20 -12.61 2.61 9.35
N PHE A 21 -13.13 3.78 8.94
CA PHE A 21 -14.10 3.87 7.85
C PHE A 21 -13.39 3.66 6.51
N SER A 22 -14.12 3.13 5.52
CA SER A 22 -13.67 3.08 4.13
C SER A 22 -13.42 4.49 3.59
N TYR A 23 -12.62 4.61 2.53
CA TYR A 23 -12.35 5.90 1.91
C TYR A 23 -13.63 6.60 1.44
N SER A 24 -14.55 5.86 0.79
CA SER A 24 -15.84 6.39 0.36
C SER A 24 -16.71 6.90 1.51
N ALA A 25 -16.74 6.18 2.65
CA ALA A 25 -17.49 6.62 3.82
C ALA A 25 -16.87 7.85 4.49
N LYS A 26 -15.53 7.96 4.50
CA LYS A 26 -14.83 9.17 4.96
C LYS A 26 -15.15 10.37 4.07
N LEU A 27 -15.18 10.18 2.74
CA LEU A 27 -15.54 11.23 1.79
C LEU A 27 -16.99 11.69 1.98
N ALA A 28 -17.93 10.75 2.10
CA ALA A 28 -19.34 11.06 2.35
C ALA A 28 -19.54 11.83 3.67
N THR A 29 -18.77 11.50 4.72
CA THR A 29 -18.79 12.24 6.00
C THR A 29 -18.24 13.66 5.84
N LYS A 30 -17.24 13.85 4.97
CA LYS A 30 -16.68 15.16 4.62
C LYS A 30 -17.70 16.00 3.85
N GLU A 31 -18.33 15.44 2.81
CA GLU A 31 -19.33 16.12 1.98
C GLU A 31 -20.60 16.48 2.76
N ARG A 32 -21.07 15.57 3.62
CA ARG A 32 -22.23 15.81 4.50
C ARG A 32 -21.94 16.91 5.54
N GLY A 33 -20.69 17.03 5.95
CA GLY A 33 -20.26 18.00 6.95
C GLY A 33 -20.83 17.74 8.34
N ARG A 34 -20.70 18.75 9.20
CA ARG A 34 -21.16 18.69 10.59
C ARG A 34 -22.70 18.64 10.66
N PRO A 35 -23.29 17.64 11.33
CA PRO A 35 -24.74 17.59 11.55
C PRO A 35 -25.23 18.73 12.44
N LEU A 36 -26.39 19.28 12.10
CA LEU A 36 -27.08 20.35 12.85
C LEU A 36 -28.48 19.89 13.27
N PRO A 37 -28.61 18.83 14.09
CA PRO A 37 -29.91 18.22 14.33
C PRO A 37 -30.77 19.06 15.30
N LYS A 38 -32.09 19.00 15.09
CA LYS A 38 -33.07 19.54 16.05
C LYS A 38 -33.21 18.53 17.20
N ILE A 39 -32.48 18.75 18.29
CA ILE A 39 -32.45 17.84 19.45
C ILE A 39 -33.00 18.45 20.73
N LYS A 40 -33.57 17.58 21.56
CA LYS A 40 -33.96 17.87 22.93
C LYS A 40 -33.00 17.12 23.85
N VAL A 41 -32.22 17.85 24.63
CA VAL A 41 -31.20 17.26 25.50
C VAL A 41 -31.81 16.89 26.84
N THR A 42 -31.66 15.62 27.23
CA THR A 42 -32.18 15.10 28.50
C THR A 42 -31.07 15.11 29.56
N LYS A 43 -31.31 15.80 30.67
CA LYS A 43 -30.40 15.83 31.82
C LYS A 43 -30.51 14.55 32.65
N SER A 44 -29.52 14.32 33.51
CA SER A 44 -29.53 13.20 34.47
C SER A 44 -30.71 13.25 35.45
N ASN A 45 -31.26 14.44 35.72
CA ASN A 45 -32.45 14.62 36.56
C ASN A 45 -33.78 14.52 35.78
N GLY A 46 -33.77 14.03 34.54
CA GLY A 46 -34.97 13.87 33.70
C GLY A 46 -35.44 15.14 33.01
N ASN A 47 -34.90 16.31 33.35
CA ASN A 47 -35.29 17.57 32.71
C ASN A 47 -34.84 17.63 31.24
N VAL A 48 -35.75 18.01 30.36
CA VAL A 48 -35.50 18.14 28.92
C VAL A 48 -35.28 19.61 28.56
N SER A 49 -34.17 19.90 27.89
CA SER A 49 -33.85 21.24 27.39
C SER A 49 -33.81 21.24 25.87
N VAL A 50 -34.58 22.12 25.24
CA VAL A 50 -34.54 22.29 23.78
C VAL A 50 -33.26 23.04 23.39
N VAL A 51 -32.50 22.50 22.45
CA VAL A 51 -31.30 23.18 21.93
C VAL A 51 -31.72 24.11 20.80
N SER A 52 -31.51 25.42 21.00
CA SER A 52 -31.72 26.42 19.95
C SER A 52 -30.73 26.23 18.81
N ALA A 53 -31.19 26.35 17.56
CA ALA A 53 -30.34 26.28 16.37
C ALA A 53 -29.21 27.34 16.38
N THR A 54 -29.44 28.46 17.07
CA THR A 54 -28.45 29.53 17.25
C THR A 54 -27.15 29.05 17.90
N TRP A 55 -27.21 28.03 18.76
CA TRP A 55 -26.02 27.46 19.40
C TRP A 55 -25.07 26.82 18.40
N PHE A 56 -25.60 26.13 17.38
CA PHE A 56 -24.77 25.49 16.37
C PHE A 56 -24.14 26.51 15.41
N ALA A 57 -24.82 27.63 15.15
CA ALA A 57 -24.26 28.76 14.41
C ALA A 57 -23.17 29.48 15.20
N ARG A 58 -23.40 29.70 16.51
CA ARG A 58 -22.43 30.34 17.41
C ARG A 58 -21.16 29.52 17.61
N TYR A 59 -21.29 28.19 17.62
CA TYR A 59 -20.17 27.27 17.85
C TYR A 59 -20.01 26.31 16.69
N ALA A 60 -19.13 26.65 15.75
CA ALA A 60 -18.90 25.90 14.50
C ALA A 60 -18.44 24.43 14.70
N TRP A 61 -17.97 24.06 15.88
CA TRP A 61 -17.55 22.69 16.22
C TRP A 61 -18.65 21.86 16.91
N LEU A 62 -19.71 22.50 17.42
CA LEU A 62 -20.74 21.86 18.25
C LEU A 62 -21.70 21.04 17.37
N THR A 63 -21.98 19.80 17.73
CA THR A 63 -23.00 18.99 17.07
C THR A 63 -23.84 18.25 18.10
N GLY A 64 -24.84 17.49 17.65
CA GLY A 64 -25.71 16.71 18.51
C GLY A 64 -25.97 15.32 17.91
N SER A 65 -26.41 14.40 18.76
CA SER A 65 -26.94 13.11 18.34
C SER A 65 -28.42 13.06 18.71
N ILE A 66 -29.26 12.70 17.74
CA ILE A 66 -30.69 12.45 17.93
C ILE A 66 -30.93 11.16 18.72
N THR A 67 -30.06 10.16 18.56
CA THR A 67 -30.18 8.87 19.25
C THR A 67 -29.86 8.98 20.73
N SER A 68 -28.77 9.69 21.08
CA SER A 68 -28.34 9.84 22.48
C SER A 68 -28.89 11.08 23.18
N ASN A 69 -29.57 11.99 22.45
CA ASN A 69 -30.11 13.25 22.97
C ASN A 69 -29.08 14.08 23.74
N ARG A 70 -27.86 14.18 23.19
CA ARG A 70 -26.69 14.82 23.80
C ARG A 70 -25.90 15.64 22.80
N LEU A 71 -25.12 16.60 23.31
CA LEU A 71 -24.24 17.45 22.52
C LEU A 71 -22.81 16.91 22.49
N TYR A 72 -22.15 17.04 21.34
CA TYR A 72 -20.80 16.53 21.11
C TYR A 72 -19.94 17.55 20.37
N CYS A 73 -18.64 17.31 20.36
CA CYS A 73 -17.68 18.06 19.58
C CYS A 73 -17.40 17.31 18.27
N TRP A 74 -17.80 17.88 17.13
CA TRP A 74 -17.66 17.24 15.82
C TRP A 74 -16.21 16.88 15.48
N PRO A 75 -15.22 17.80 15.60
CA PRO A 75 -13.82 17.43 15.41
C PRO A 75 -13.32 16.35 16.39
N CYS A 76 -13.83 16.36 17.63
CA CYS A 76 -13.39 15.42 18.66
C CYS A 76 -13.87 13.98 18.37
N LEU A 77 -15.06 13.82 17.78
CA LEU A 77 -15.59 12.53 17.32
C LEU A 77 -14.73 11.96 16.18
N LEU A 78 -14.33 12.81 15.24
CA LEU A 78 -13.55 12.39 14.06
C LEU A 78 -12.10 12.04 14.40
N MET A 79 -11.52 12.76 15.36
CA MET A 79 -10.13 12.54 15.80
C MET A 79 -9.99 11.49 16.90
N ASN A 80 -11.09 10.94 17.41
CA ASN A 80 -11.11 10.07 18.59
C ASN A 80 -10.33 10.67 19.78
N ASN A 81 -10.62 11.94 20.12
CA ASN A 81 -9.82 12.70 21.08
C ASN A 81 -10.19 12.35 22.53
N SER A 82 -9.41 11.45 23.14
CA SER A 82 -9.55 11.03 24.54
C SER A 82 -9.31 12.15 25.57
N LYS A 83 -8.71 13.29 25.19
CA LYS A 83 -8.47 14.42 26.10
C LYS A 83 -9.75 15.15 26.48
N SER A 84 -10.89 14.84 25.86
CA SER A 84 -12.18 15.49 26.11
C SER A 84 -13.33 14.47 26.09
N PRO A 85 -13.37 13.52 27.05
CA PRO A 85 -14.33 12.42 27.04
C PRO A 85 -15.79 12.89 27.13
N THR A 86 -16.06 14.01 27.81
CA THR A 86 -17.41 14.62 27.86
C THR A 86 -17.96 14.95 26.48
N TRP A 87 -17.11 15.38 25.55
CA TRP A 87 -17.53 15.85 24.22
C TRP A 87 -17.28 14.84 23.10
N ALA A 88 -16.50 13.79 23.34
CA ALA A 88 -16.13 12.76 22.37
C ALA A 88 -16.75 11.38 22.65
N VAL A 89 -17.18 11.12 23.90
CA VAL A 89 -17.64 9.79 24.33
C VAL A 89 -18.98 9.89 25.05
N HIS A 90 -19.07 10.66 26.15
CA HIS A 90 -20.25 10.65 27.04
C HIS A 90 -21.40 11.56 26.60
N GLY A 91 -21.08 12.61 25.85
CA GLY A 91 -22.03 13.65 25.45
C GLY A 91 -22.37 14.63 26.57
N PHE A 92 -22.45 15.90 26.21
CA PHE A 92 -22.75 17.02 27.09
C PHE A 92 -24.28 17.23 27.22
N THR A 93 -24.75 17.44 28.45
CA THR A 93 -26.19 17.56 28.75
C THR A 93 -26.62 18.89 29.38
N ASP A 94 -25.68 19.67 29.93
CA ASP A 94 -26.02 20.86 30.71
C ASP A 94 -26.11 22.15 29.86
N VAL A 95 -27.16 22.23 29.04
CA VAL A 95 -27.38 23.33 28.08
C VAL A 95 -27.36 24.71 28.74
N LYS A 96 -27.77 24.83 30.01
CA LYS A 96 -27.75 26.12 30.74
C LYS A 96 -26.33 26.67 30.95
N ASN A 97 -25.34 25.78 31.10
CA ASN A 97 -23.94 26.12 31.29
C ASN A 97 -23.10 25.93 30.02
N LEU A 98 -23.75 25.81 28.85
CA LEU A 98 -23.10 25.52 27.58
C LEU A 98 -22.02 26.57 27.24
N ASP A 99 -22.30 27.86 27.41
CA ASP A 99 -21.33 28.95 27.18
C ASP A 99 -20.04 28.77 27.97
N ARG A 100 -20.14 28.44 29.26
CA ARG A 100 -18.99 28.22 30.14
C ARG A 100 -18.21 26.97 29.72
N ALA A 101 -18.92 25.90 29.37
CA ALA A 101 -18.32 24.64 28.96
C ALA A 101 -17.59 24.78 27.61
N THR A 102 -18.17 25.53 26.67
CA THR A 102 -17.56 25.84 25.37
C THR A 102 -16.25 26.60 25.51
N LYS A 103 -16.20 27.64 26.35
CA LYS A 103 -14.94 28.41 26.59
C LYS A 103 -13.79 27.52 27.07
N ARG A 104 -14.08 26.54 27.93
CA ARG A 104 -13.11 25.54 28.41
C ARG A 104 -12.72 24.52 27.33
N GLN A 105 -13.62 24.24 26.39
CA GLN A 105 -13.35 23.31 25.30
C GLN A 105 -12.43 23.93 24.24
N VAL A 106 -12.67 25.19 23.87
CA VAL A 106 -11.86 25.91 22.89
C VAL A 106 -10.41 26.03 23.34
N SER A 107 -10.16 26.23 24.65
CA SER A 107 -8.79 26.26 25.18
C SER A 107 -8.09 24.90 25.19
N ARG A 108 -8.83 23.78 25.20
CA ARG A 108 -8.27 22.40 25.22
C ARG A 108 -8.17 21.76 23.85
N SER A 109 -9.03 22.16 22.92
CA SER A 109 -9.17 21.54 21.61
C SER A 109 -8.52 22.43 20.56
N ARG A 110 -7.29 22.11 20.14
CA ARG A 110 -6.76 22.55 18.84
C ARG A 110 -7.64 21.92 17.76
N THR A 111 -8.71 22.60 17.37
CA THR A 111 -9.63 22.13 16.33
C THR A 111 -8.89 22.15 15.00
N MET A 112 -8.35 20.99 14.60
CA MET A 112 -7.94 20.76 13.22
C MET A 112 -9.21 20.65 12.37
N PRO A 113 -9.32 21.38 11.24
CA PRO A 113 -10.38 21.17 10.26
C PRO A 113 -10.41 19.70 9.81
N ILE A 114 -11.61 19.19 9.49
CA ILE A 114 -11.78 17.83 8.97
C ILE A 114 -10.93 17.59 7.72
N ASP A 115 -10.74 18.63 6.91
CA ASP A 115 -9.90 18.61 5.73
C ASP A 115 -8.48 18.20 6.05
N GLN A 116 -7.89 18.75 7.11
CA GLN A 116 -6.53 18.41 7.53
C GLN A 116 -6.43 16.99 8.08
N VAL A 117 -7.47 16.47 8.76
CA VAL A 117 -7.47 15.12 9.31
C VAL A 117 -7.58 14.06 8.21
N VAL A 118 -8.45 14.30 7.22
CA VAL A 118 -8.61 13.42 6.07
C VAL A 118 -7.35 13.46 5.19
N ASP A 119 -6.81 14.65 4.91
CA ASP A 119 -5.56 14.79 4.13
C ASP A 119 -4.38 14.12 4.82
N GLU A 120 -4.22 14.30 6.13
CA GLU A 120 -3.12 13.68 6.87
C GLU A 120 -3.24 12.14 6.86
N GLY A 121 -4.48 11.63 6.95
CA GLY A 121 -4.77 10.21 6.82
C GLY A 121 -4.41 9.67 5.42
N VAL A 122 -4.80 10.38 4.36
CA VAL A 122 -4.43 10.04 2.97
C VAL A 122 -2.92 10.09 2.79
N ARG A 123 -2.27 11.14 3.28
CA ARG A 123 -0.81 11.32 3.22
C ARG A 123 -0.08 10.17 3.89
N LEU A 124 -0.50 9.75 5.08
CA LEU A 124 0.11 8.64 5.80
C LEU A 124 -0.07 7.29 5.07
N GLN A 125 -1.23 7.07 4.44
CA GLN A 125 -1.47 5.87 3.62
C GLN A 125 -0.58 5.86 2.38
N ILE A 126 -0.45 6.99 1.68
CA ILE A 126 0.46 7.12 0.53
C ILE A 126 1.91 6.87 0.98
N GLN A 127 2.34 7.43 2.11
CA GLN A 127 3.68 7.20 2.63
C GLN A 127 3.94 5.73 2.95
N LYS A 128 2.99 5.05 3.61
CA LYS A 128 3.08 3.61 3.89
C LYS A 128 3.11 2.78 2.62
N HIS A 129 2.25 3.10 1.64
CA HIS A 129 2.23 2.43 0.35
C HIS A 129 3.57 2.61 -0.38
N ASN A 130 4.08 3.83 -0.47
CA ASN A 130 5.35 4.13 -1.11
C ASN A 130 6.54 3.45 -0.39
N ALA A 131 6.51 3.38 0.94
CA ALA A 131 7.51 2.64 1.71
C ALA A 131 7.48 1.14 1.37
N LYS A 132 6.29 0.54 1.28
CA LYS A 132 6.12 -0.85 0.85
C LYS A 132 6.61 -1.08 -0.59
N VAL A 133 6.28 -0.18 -1.51
CA VAL A 133 6.76 -0.26 -2.91
C VAL A 133 8.29 -0.19 -2.98
N ARG A 134 8.92 0.69 -2.18
CA ARG A 134 10.38 0.77 -2.09
C ARG A 134 10.98 -0.53 -1.56
N GLY A 135 10.44 -1.09 -0.47
CA GLY A 135 10.89 -2.37 0.06
C GLY A 135 10.76 -3.52 -0.95
N ASN A 136 9.63 -3.60 -1.64
CA ASN A 136 9.42 -4.61 -2.67
C ASN A 136 10.41 -4.49 -3.84
N ARG A 137 10.75 -3.27 -4.26
CA ARG A 137 11.76 -3.05 -5.31
C ARG A 137 13.13 -3.56 -4.89
N GLU A 138 13.51 -3.35 -3.64
CA GLU A 138 14.78 -3.86 -3.10
C GLU A 138 14.82 -5.40 -3.12
N VAL A 139 13.72 -6.07 -2.73
CA VAL A 139 13.62 -7.53 -2.81
C VAL A 139 13.74 -8.01 -4.26
N VAL A 140 12.95 -7.45 -5.19
CA VAL A 140 12.97 -7.85 -6.60
C VAL A 140 14.35 -7.67 -7.22
N LYS A 141 15.09 -6.62 -6.83
CA LYS A 141 16.46 -6.40 -7.28
C LYS A 141 17.37 -7.59 -6.93
N ARG A 142 17.31 -8.09 -5.69
CA ARG A 142 18.12 -9.24 -5.24
C ARG A 142 17.75 -10.52 -5.98
N LEU A 143 16.46 -10.74 -6.24
CA LEU A 143 15.99 -11.89 -7.02
C LEU A 143 16.44 -11.80 -8.49
N LEU A 144 16.44 -10.60 -9.07
CA LEU A 144 16.99 -10.36 -10.40
C LEU A 144 18.50 -10.60 -10.44
N ASP A 145 19.25 -10.14 -9.44
CA ASP A 145 20.70 -10.35 -9.34
C ASP A 145 21.02 -11.86 -9.27
N ALA A 146 20.28 -12.63 -8.46
CA ALA A 146 20.41 -14.09 -8.41
C ALA A 146 20.08 -14.76 -9.75
N THR A 147 19.02 -14.29 -10.42
CA THR A 147 18.59 -14.83 -11.72
C THR A 147 19.63 -14.53 -12.81
N ALA A 148 20.14 -13.31 -12.84
CA ALA A 148 21.18 -12.87 -13.76
C ALA A 148 22.47 -13.65 -13.52
N TYR A 149 22.88 -13.82 -12.27
CA TYR A 149 24.06 -14.60 -11.90
C TYR A 149 24.00 -16.02 -12.47
N LEU A 150 22.89 -16.75 -12.25
CA LEU A 150 22.74 -18.10 -12.78
C LEU A 150 22.77 -18.13 -14.31
N GLY A 151 22.10 -17.20 -14.96
CA GLY A 151 22.12 -17.07 -16.42
C GLY A 151 23.52 -16.79 -16.97
N MET A 152 24.29 -15.93 -16.30
CA MET A 152 25.67 -15.59 -16.69
C MET A 152 26.66 -16.73 -16.46
N GLN A 153 26.41 -17.60 -15.49
CA GLN A 153 27.24 -18.78 -15.20
C GLN A 153 26.77 -20.03 -15.95
N GLU A 154 25.76 -19.91 -16.82
CA GLU A 154 25.13 -21.03 -17.53
C GLU A 154 24.64 -22.15 -16.59
N LEU A 155 24.26 -21.78 -15.37
CA LEU A 155 23.80 -22.71 -14.35
C LEU A 155 22.30 -23.00 -14.53
N SER A 156 21.91 -24.25 -14.31
CA SER A 156 20.51 -24.62 -14.25
C SER A 156 19.82 -23.86 -13.11
N PHE A 157 18.63 -23.32 -13.36
CA PHE A 157 17.87 -22.61 -12.33
C PHE A 157 17.20 -23.57 -11.36
N ARG A 158 16.73 -24.70 -11.89
CA ARG A 158 15.86 -25.67 -11.23
C ARG A 158 16.60 -26.94 -10.86
N GLY A 159 16.19 -27.53 -9.74
CA GLY A 159 16.57 -28.89 -9.33
C GLY A 159 15.62 -29.92 -9.93
N HIS A 160 15.97 -31.20 -9.80
CA HIS A 160 15.07 -32.29 -10.18
C HIS A 160 13.81 -32.30 -9.30
N ASP A 161 13.98 -32.02 -8.01
CA ASP A 161 12.89 -31.83 -7.05
C ASP A 161 13.08 -30.51 -6.30
N GLU A 162 12.08 -29.63 -6.35
CA GLU A 162 12.07 -28.36 -5.62
C GLU A 162 11.18 -28.47 -4.36
N GLY A 163 10.86 -29.67 -3.88
CA GLY A 163 10.13 -29.88 -2.63
C GLY A 163 10.88 -29.34 -1.42
N GLU A 164 10.16 -29.01 -0.34
CA GLU A 164 10.79 -28.50 0.90
C GLU A 164 11.77 -29.50 1.54
N ASN A 165 11.52 -30.80 1.35
CA ASN A 165 12.33 -31.89 1.86
C ASN A 165 13.38 -32.39 0.84
N SER A 166 13.55 -31.70 -0.29
CA SER A 166 14.58 -32.05 -1.27
C SER A 166 15.96 -31.63 -0.78
N ASP A 167 16.94 -32.52 -0.90
CA ASP A 167 18.35 -32.24 -0.61
C ASP A 167 18.95 -31.21 -1.59
N ASN A 168 18.33 -31.05 -2.77
CA ASN A 168 18.73 -30.08 -3.78
C ASN A 168 17.50 -29.44 -4.41
N LYS A 169 17.09 -28.28 -3.89
CA LYS A 169 15.90 -27.54 -4.34
C LYS A 169 16.15 -26.73 -5.62
N GLY A 170 17.32 -26.86 -6.23
CA GLY A 170 17.74 -26.11 -7.41
C GLY A 170 18.54 -24.85 -7.08
N ASN A 171 19.47 -24.51 -7.98
CA ASN A 171 20.45 -23.45 -7.73
C ASN A 171 19.81 -22.08 -7.45
N TYR A 172 18.66 -21.77 -8.05
CA TYR A 172 17.97 -20.51 -7.77
C TYR A 172 17.51 -20.44 -6.31
N ARG A 173 16.88 -21.50 -5.81
CA ARG A 173 16.35 -21.49 -4.44
C ARG A 173 17.48 -21.46 -3.43
N GLU A 174 18.48 -22.32 -3.61
CA GLU A 174 19.64 -22.37 -2.71
C GLU A 174 20.40 -21.03 -2.72
N LEU A 175 20.60 -20.41 -3.89
CA LEU A 175 21.27 -19.11 -3.98
C LEU A 175 20.48 -18.01 -3.27
N VAL A 176 19.17 -17.94 -3.47
CA VAL A 176 18.32 -16.94 -2.79
C VAL A 176 18.31 -17.17 -1.27
N GLU A 177 18.27 -18.42 -0.81
CA GLU A 177 18.38 -18.78 0.61
C GLU A 177 19.73 -18.35 1.20
N VAL A 178 20.84 -18.54 0.47
CA VAL A 178 22.16 -18.06 0.89
C VAL A 178 22.22 -16.53 0.93
N ILE A 179 21.70 -15.82 -0.07
CA ILE A 179 21.66 -14.34 -0.05
C ILE A 179 20.85 -13.85 1.17
N ALA A 180 19.75 -14.50 1.50
CA ALA A 180 18.91 -14.13 2.64
C ALA A 180 19.63 -14.26 3.99
N GLN A 181 20.63 -15.15 4.12
CA GLN A 181 21.43 -15.25 5.35
C GLN A 181 22.23 -13.98 5.64
N TYR A 182 22.59 -13.21 4.60
CA TYR A 182 23.41 -12.00 4.73
C TYR A 182 22.64 -10.71 4.42
N ASP A 183 21.48 -10.79 3.77
CA ASP A 183 20.64 -9.65 3.44
C ASP A 183 19.36 -9.62 4.28
N ARG A 184 19.33 -8.69 5.24
CA ARG A 184 18.20 -8.54 6.17
C ARG A 184 16.87 -8.22 5.46
N VAL A 185 16.92 -7.47 4.35
CA VAL A 185 15.70 -7.08 3.62
C VAL A 185 15.06 -8.31 2.97
N LEU A 186 15.87 -9.19 2.39
CA LEU A 186 15.42 -10.44 1.81
C LEU A 186 14.95 -11.42 2.88
N ALA A 187 15.68 -11.55 3.99
CA ALA A 187 15.28 -12.39 5.12
C ALA A 187 13.91 -12.00 5.69
N GLU A 188 13.74 -10.72 6.05
CA GLU A 188 12.47 -10.19 6.56
C GLU A 188 11.31 -10.42 5.57
N HIS A 189 11.58 -10.29 4.27
CA HIS A 189 10.58 -10.54 3.23
C HIS A 189 10.18 -12.02 3.15
N MET A 190 11.15 -12.94 3.18
CA MET A 190 10.89 -14.38 3.12
C MET A 190 10.09 -14.88 4.32
N GLU A 191 10.33 -14.32 5.52
CA GLU A 191 9.58 -14.68 6.73
C GLU A 191 8.17 -14.08 6.75
N SER A 192 7.99 -12.85 6.27
CA SER A 192 6.73 -12.11 6.42
C SER A 192 5.76 -12.25 5.25
N SER A 193 6.23 -12.68 4.08
CA SER A 193 5.43 -12.69 2.85
C SER A 193 4.66 -13.99 2.67
N THR A 194 3.33 -13.88 2.60
CA THR A 194 2.43 -15.02 2.38
C THR A 194 2.01 -15.22 0.92
N VAL A 195 2.21 -14.20 0.06
CA VAL A 195 1.69 -14.18 -1.32
C VAL A 195 2.81 -14.22 -2.36
N PHE A 196 3.90 -13.49 -2.12
CA PHE A 196 5.03 -13.40 -3.03
C PHE A 196 6.29 -13.75 -2.27
N THR A 197 6.73 -15.00 -2.31
CA THR A 197 7.96 -15.42 -1.62
C THR A 197 9.20 -15.24 -2.48
N GLY A 198 9.04 -14.97 -3.78
CA GLY A 198 10.14 -14.94 -4.74
C GLY A 198 10.62 -16.32 -5.21
N MET A 199 10.14 -17.40 -4.58
CA MET A 199 10.69 -18.75 -4.72
C MET A 199 9.88 -19.66 -5.65
N SER A 200 8.65 -19.30 -6.00
CA SER A 200 7.77 -20.15 -6.78
C SER A 200 8.25 -20.29 -8.23
N LYS A 201 7.91 -21.43 -8.86
CA LYS A 201 8.25 -21.70 -10.26
C LYS A 201 7.78 -20.59 -11.21
N THR A 202 6.59 -20.05 -10.96
CA THR A 202 6.00 -18.96 -11.74
C THR A 202 6.83 -17.68 -11.62
N ILE A 203 7.18 -17.26 -10.40
CA ILE A 203 7.96 -16.04 -10.19
C ILE A 203 9.35 -16.17 -10.82
N GLN A 204 9.99 -17.33 -10.67
CA GLN A 204 11.27 -17.61 -11.34
C GLN A 204 11.18 -17.42 -12.86
N ASN A 205 10.12 -17.97 -13.49
CA ASN A 205 9.92 -17.82 -14.94
C ASN A 205 9.64 -16.37 -15.34
N ASP A 206 8.92 -15.61 -14.52
CA ASP A 206 8.65 -14.18 -14.76
C ASP A 206 9.95 -13.36 -14.73
N LEU A 207 10.83 -13.63 -13.77
CA LEU A 207 12.16 -12.99 -13.67
C LEU A 207 13.04 -13.33 -14.88
N ILE A 208 13.10 -14.61 -15.25
CA ILE A 208 13.82 -15.07 -16.44
C ILE A 208 13.29 -14.35 -17.70
N THR A 209 11.97 -14.28 -17.84
CA THR A 209 11.31 -13.63 -18.98
C THR A 209 11.60 -12.12 -19.02
N ALA A 210 11.63 -11.45 -17.88
CA ALA A 210 11.95 -10.03 -17.77
C ALA A 210 13.40 -9.74 -18.21
N ILE A 211 14.36 -10.55 -17.76
CA ILE A 211 15.76 -10.45 -18.17
C ILE A 211 15.90 -10.76 -19.66
N HIS A 212 15.32 -11.87 -20.13
CA HIS A 212 15.32 -12.25 -21.55
C HIS A 212 14.76 -11.15 -22.45
N SER A 213 13.64 -10.53 -22.07
CA SER A 213 13.03 -9.42 -22.82
C SER A 213 13.97 -8.21 -22.91
N SER A 214 14.64 -7.88 -21.82
CA SER A 214 15.60 -6.77 -21.77
C SER A 214 16.82 -7.05 -22.67
N ILE A 215 17.42 -8.24 -22.56
CA ILE A 215 18.54 -8.67 -23.41
C ILE A 215 18.14 -8.68 -24.88
N LYS A 216 17.00 -9.31 -25.21
CA LYS A 216 16.48 -9.37 -26.58
C LYS A 216 16.25 -7.98 -27.18
N THR A 217 15.79 -7.03 -26.36
CA THR A 217 15.57 -5.64 -26.79
C THR A 217 16.90 -4.96 -27.11
N GLU A 218 17.94 -5.18 -26.31
CA GLU A 218 19.26 -4.60 -26.56
C GLU A 218 19.94 -5.23 -27.78
N ILE A 219 19.92 -6.56 -27.91
CA ILE A 219 20.41 -7.27 -29.10
C ILE A 219 19.74 -6.74 -30.37
N LYS A 220 18.41 -6.51 -30.36
CA LYS A 220 17.71 -5.93 -31.51
C LYS A 220 18.21 -4.53 -31.87
N LYS A 221 18.48 -3.69 -30.86
CA LYS A 221 19.02 -2.34 -31.12
C LYS A 221 20.42 -2.41 -31.72
N GLU A 222 21.27 -3.31 -31.22
CA GLU A 222 22.61 -3.52 -31.76
C GLU A 222 22.57 -4.03 -33.20
N LEU A 223 21.72 -5.03 -33.47
CA LEU A 223 21.53 -5.57 -34.81
C LEU A 223 21.09 -4.49 -35.80
N ASN A 224 20.14 -3.64 -35.42
CA ASN A 224 19.64 -2.54 -36.26
C ASN A 224 20.69 -1.46 -36.56
N ARG A 225 21.74 -1.35 -35.73
CA ARG A 225 22.84 -0.37 -35.91
C ARG A 225 24.03 -0.95 -36.68
N THR A 226 24.08 -2.27 -36.85
CA THR A 226 25.25 -2.94 -37.40
C THR A 226 25.08 -3.10 -38.91
N PRO A 227 26.05 -2.67 -39.74
CA PRO A 227 25.92 -2.73 -41.20
C PRO A 227 25.96 -4.17 -41.74
N PHE A 228 26.64 -5.07 -41.04
CA PHE A 228 26.78 -6.48 -41.42
C PHE A 228 26.75 -7.35 -40.16
N PHE A 229 26.14 -8.54 -40.25
CA PHE A 229 26.18 -9.54 -39.18
C PHE A 229 26.34 -10.93 -39.80
N SER A 230 26.87 -11.87 -39.03
CA SER A 230 27.04 -13.28 -39.42
C SER A 230 26.37 -14.20 -38.42
N TRP A 231 25.81 -15.32 -38.86
CA TRP A 231 25.23 -16.35 -37.99
C TRP A 231 26.08 -17.61 -38.06
N GLN A 232 26.42 -18.18 -36.90
CA GLN A 232 27.06 -19.48 -36.82
C GLN A 232 26.06 -20.48 -36.24
N ILE A 233 25.78 -21.53 -37.01
CA ILE A 233 24.90 -22.61 -36.59
C ILE A 233 25.79 -23.82 -36.38
N ASP A 234 25.85 -24.31 -35.16
CA ASP A 234 26.57 -25.53 -34.83
C ASP A 234 25.57 -26.66 -34.58
N LYS A 235 25.87 -27.85 -35.12
CA LYS A 235 25.02 -29.03 -34.98
C LYS A 235 25.84 -30.14 -34.35
N THR A 236 25.43 -30.52 -33.14
CA THR A 236 26.03 -31.64 -32.40
C THR A 236 25.02 -32.79 -32.35
N THR A 237 25.47 -34.01 -32.65
CA THR A 237 24.62 -35.22 -32.62
C THR A 237 24.91 -35.96 -31.33
N ASP A 238 23.90 -36.13 -30.48
CA ASP A 238 24.04 -36.91 -29.25
C ASP A 238 24.07 -38.42 -29.56
N ILE A 239 24.68 -39.20 -28.67
CA ILE A 239 24.91 -40.65 -28.75
C ILE A 239 23.57 -41.42 -28.92
N ASN A 240 22.46 -40.80 -28.53
CA ASN A 240 21.10 -41.33 -28.65
C ASN A 240 20.30 -40.85 -29.89
N ILE A 241 20.97 -40.42 -30.97
CA ILE A 241 20.35 -40.06 -32.29
C ILE A 241 19.50 -38.77 -32.27
N HIS A 242 19.31 -38.13 -31.12
CA HIS A 242 18.73 -36.78 -31.07
C HIS A 242 19.77 -35.74 -31.50
N SER A 243 19.49 -35.01 -32.59
CA SER A 243 20.32 -33.87 -32.97
C SER A 243 19.94 -32.65 -32.13
N CYS A 244 20.87 -32.16 -31.30
CA CYS A 244 20.74 -30.87 -30.65
C CYS A 244 21.32 -29.79 -31.57
N LEU A 245 20.50 -28.80 -31.91
CA LEU A 245 20.94 -27.61 -32.66
C LEU A 245 21.29 -26.53 -31.64
N SER A 246 22.57 -26.14 -31.59
CA SER A 246 23.01 -24.94 -30.86
C SER A 246 23.24 -23.83 -31.88
N SER A 247 22.53 -22.71 -31.73
CA SER A 247 22.72 -21.55 -32.60
C SER A 247 23.42 -20.45 -31.82
N CYS A 248 24.61 -20.05 -32.27
CA CYS A 248 25.39 -18.96 -31.70
C CYS A 248 25.46 -17.82 -32.72
N ALA A 249 24.76 -16.72 -32.46
CA ALA A 249 24.90 -15.52 -33.28
C ALA A 249 26.17 -14.77 -32.85
N MET A 250 27.23 -14.81 -33.67
CA MET A 250 28.42 -13.97 -33.46
C MET A 250 28.25 -12.62 -34.15
N LEU A 251 28.15 -11.55 -33.36
CA LEU A 251 28.20 -10.18 -33.86
C LEU A 251 29.66 -9.78 -34.13
N MET A 252 30.14 -9.98 -35.36
CA MET A 252 31.41 -9.42 -35.80
C MET A 252 31.22 -7.94 -36.15
N THR A 253 31.72 -7.03 -35.32
CA THR A 253 31.93 -5.63 -35.72
C THR A 253 33.17 -5.59 -36.60
N MET A 254 32.99 -5.50 -37.92
CA MET A 254 34.12 -5.24 -38.82
C MET A 254 34.62 -3.81 -38.57
N VAL A 255 35.73 -3.68 -37.84
CA VAL A 255 36.48 -2.43 -37.77
C VAL A 255 37.11 -2.22 -39.15
N PRO A 256 36.80 -1.13 -39.87
CA PRO A 256 37.39 -0.91 -41.19
C PRO A 256 38.91 -0.85 -41.05
N PHE A 257 39.58 -1.73 -41.79
CA PHE A 257 41.02 -1.69 -41.97
C PHE A 257 41.35 -0.32 -42.57
N ARG A 258 41.88 0.60 -41.75
CA ARG A 258 42.46 1.83 -42.29
C ARG A 258 43.70 1.39 -43.05
N ASN A 259 43.63 1.41 -44.39
CA ASN A 259 44.82 1.34 -45.20
C ASN A 259 45.77 2.45 -44.73
N ALA A 260 46.90 2.06 -44.15
CA ALA A 260 48.06 2.91 -44.13
C ALA A 260 48.61 2.95 -45.56
N SER A 261 49.04 4.15 -45.96
CA SER A 261 49.53 4.60 -47.29
C SER A 261 48.49 4.79 -48.39
#